data_AF-A0A954L2B0-F1
#
_entry.id   AF-A0A954L2B0-F1
#
_cell.length_a   1.000
_cell.length_b   1.000
_cell.length_c   1.000
_cell.angle_alpha   90.00
_cell.angle_beta   90.00
_cell.angle_gamma   90.00
#
_symmetry.space_group_name_H-M   'P 1'
#
loop_
_entity.id
_entity.type
_entity.pdbx_description
1 polymer ?
#
loop_
_entity_poly.entity_id
_entity_poly.type
_entity_poly.pdbx_seq_one_letter_code
_entity_poly.pdbx_strand_id
1 'polypeptide(L)'
;MNFSGSTAINAGNNTVRIAPLTTGRAISLGGADSATALGLTDGELDLVSAAAIQIGNAATGTVTISAPITRNTTTSILVETAADADILFSATGQIVSAGGDVTLTTSGTGSIQSGSAAADITTQPGVITLNAGSGGIGSAVNPLAVFGHLTASTLSDAPVFLASGSPSTGTTIVGAGLNAGAGTITLSAGRFLLNADNLINDGSVVIVDGGNVITAAGTSETVADTRVLSGSLWIYDTWTSDVVVNDSGLLGGSGIVNGNVSGTGILYADGFEGPFTINGNLSFSGTVEEEAFVTLWTDGVNYFVFGELIVNGSADISNAELLAYGLIDPSPGQTIGTVTILSNDGTDPTPAFRNYGEGDTIDIDGHLFRISYSGGDGNDVTLSEVETFVTVDAGGNLVVTDIASASADTLTLRFDSTAAEYVISTGSHVAASDVSGVIHSDAFEIRVAAPLVTGDQIRVLTGDGDDSLTVDFSSGSFDRTIVYEGGAQSSGGTGDSLVITGNAAPFALQTITHTGSDSTGAGTGFDGTIDVDGQVIAFTGLEPVTLASAVDVVVNLPDG
;
A
#
# COMPACT_ATOMS: atom_id res chain seq x y z
N MET A 1 25.35 42.38 -30.83
CA MET A 1 24.97 42.30 -32.25
C MET A 1 23.51 42.71 -32.29
N ASN A 2 23.12 43.80 -32.95
CA ASN A 2 21.74 44.26 -32.90
C ASN A 2 21.00 43.80 -34.16
N PHE A 3 20.04 42.88 -34.05
CA PHE A 3 19.17 42.48 -35.16
C PHE A 3 18.04 43.51 -35.41
N SER A 4 18.14 44.75 -34.90
CA SER A 4 17.16 45.84 -35.10
C SER A 4 16.94 46.26 -36.56
N GLY A 5 17.69 45.72 -37.52
CA GLY A 5 17.37 45.85 -38.94
C GLY A 5 16.40 44.74 -39.34
N SER A 6 15.28 45.08 -39.98
CA SER A 6 14.14 44.21 -40.34
C SER A 6 14.44 42.99 -41.25
N THR A 7 15.67 42.52 -41.35
CA THR A 7 16.07 41.37 -42.15
C THR A 7 16.07 40.12 -41.30
N ALA A 8 15.05 39.28 -41.49
CA ALA A 8 15.01 37.94 -40.92
C ALA A 8 16.17 37.10 -41.46
N ILE A 9 16.78 36.27 -40.61
CA ILE A 9 17.69 35.21 -41.03
C ILE A 9 16.85 33.98 -41.32
N ASN A 10 16.95 33.45 -42.54
CA ASN A 10 16.28 32.21 -42.91
C ASN A 10 17.31 31.20 -43.40
N ALA A 11 17.51 30.14 -42.61
CA ALA A 11 18.37 29.01 -42.94
C ALA A 11 17.59 27.76 -43.38
N GLY A 12 16.26 27.85 -43.49
CA GLY A 12 15.38 26.72 -43.78
C GLY A 12 15.60 25.57 -42.78
N ASN A 13 15.83 24.37 -43.28
CA ASN A 13 16.04 23.18 -42.45
C ASN A 13 17.45 23.07 -41.84
N ASN A 14 18.29 24.10 -41.98
CA ASN A 14 19.67 24.08 -41.48
C ASN A 14 19.78 24.70 -40.07
N THR A 15 21.00 24.68 -39.53
CA THR A 15 21.34 25.31 -38.25
C THR A 15 21.88 26.72 -38.43
N VAL A 16 21.37 27.68 -37.65
CA VAL A 16 22.01 28.99 -37.46
C VAL A 16 22.91 28.92 -36.24
N ARG A 17 24.16 29.39 -36.36
CA ARG A 17 25.14 29.42 -35.26
C ARG A 17 25.43 30.85 -34.84
N ILE A 18 25.30 31.15 -33.56
CA ILE A 18 25.52 32.47 -32.98
C ILE A 18 26.52 32.30 -31.83
N ALA A 19 27.71 32.86 -31.97
CA ALA A 19 28.73 32.79 -30.92
C ALA A 19 29.51 34.12 -30.83
N PRO A 20 30.10 34.45 -29.67
CA PRO A 20 30.97 35.60 -29.53
C PRO A 20 32.25 35.41 -30.34
N LEU A 21 32.75 36.49 -30.95
CA LEU A 21 34.04 36.48 -31.63
C LEU A 21 35.22 36.38 -30.65
N THR A 22 35.05 36.94 -29.45
CA THR A 22 36.08 36.97 -28.41
C THR A 22 35.94 35.76 -27.50
N THR A 23 37.00 34.95 -27.39
CA THR A 23 37.06 33.80 -26.48
C THR A 23 36.77 34.21 -25.04
N GLY A 24 35.98 33.41 -24.33
CA GLY A 24 35.58 33.62 -22.94
C GLY A 24 34.54 34.72 -22.75
N ARG A 25 34.09 35.40 -23.82
CA ARG A 25 33.00 36.37 -23.69
C ARG A 25 31.69 35.65 -23.41
N ALA A 26 30.96 36.14 -22.40
CA ALA A 26 29.67 35.60 -21.99
C ALA A 26 28.56 35.91 -23.01
N ILE A 27 27.46 35.17 -22.93
CA ILE A 27 26.20 35.47 -23.63
C ILE A 27 25.11 35.74 -22.58
N SER A 28 24.33 36.81 -22.76
CA SER A 28 23.09 37.05 -22.04
C SER A 28 21.92 36.73 -22.97
N LEU A 29 21.40 35.51 -22.86
CA LEU A 29 20.25 35.04 -23.62
C LEU A 29 18.96 35.57 -22.98
N GLY A 30 18.19 36.34 -23.73
CA GLY A 30 17.05 37.14 -23.26
C GLY A 30 17.40 38.59 -22.88
N GLY A 31 18.69 38.96 -22.89
CA GLY A 31 19.19 40.27 -22.47
C GLY A 31 19.78 41.10 -23.61
N ALA A 32 19.87 42.41 -23.42
CA ALA A 32 20.54 43.30 -24.36
C ALA A 32 22.07 43.17 -24.30
N ASP A 33 22.76 43.61 -25.36
CA ASP A 33 24.22 43.70 -25.38
C ASP A 33 24.75 44.50 -24.18
N SER A 34 25.89 44.07 -23.63
CA SER A 34 26.56 44.79 -22.54
C SER A 34 28.07 44.91 -22.79
N ALA A 35 28.79 45.58 -21.90
CA ALA A 35 30.24 45.66 -21.98
C ALA A 35 30.91 44.27 -21.86
N THR A 36 30.28 43.34 -21.15
CA THR A 36 30.86 42.04 -20.77
C THR A 36 30.21 40.83 -21.46
N ALA A 37 29.03 40.99 -22.05
CA ALA A 37 28.29 39.91 -22.68
C ALA A 37 27.80 40.28 -24.08
N LEU A 38 27.64 39.28 -24.95
CA LEU A 38 26.81 39.36 -26.16
C LEU A 38 25.35 39.19 -25.73
N GLY A 39 24.49 40.16 -26.02
CA GLY A 39 23.06 40.05 -25.74
C GLY A 39 22.32 39.44 -26.93
N LEU A 40 21.33 38.59 -26.64
CA LEU A 40 20.42 38.01 -27.62
C LEU A 40 19.01 38.04 -27.04
N THR A 41 18.23 39.05 -27.36
CA THR A 41 16.84 39.14 -26.86
C THR A 41 15.92 38.14 -27.56
N ASP A 42 14.79 37.82 -26.94
CA ASP A 42 13.78 36.91 -27.52
C ASP A 42 13.30 37.39 -28.90
N GLY A 43 12.97 38.68 -29.01
CA GLY A 43 12.54 39.30 -30.25
C GLY A 43 13.60 39.26 -31.36
N GLU A 44 14.88 39.18 -31.02
CA GLU A 44 15.95 38.98 -32.01
C GLU A 44 16.02 37.53 -32.49
N LEU A 45 15.83 36.56 -31.61
CA LEU A 45 15.76 35.14 -31.99
C LEU A 45 14.51 34.83 -32.81
N ASP A 46 13.41 35.55 -32.61
CA ASP A 46 12.21 35.48 -33.44
C ASP A 46 12.43 35.89 -34.90
N LEU A 47 13.48 36.65 -35.17
CA LEU A 47 13.88 36.97 -36.54
C LEU A 47 14.68 35.84 -37.21
N VAL A 48 14.99 34.76 -36.49
CA VAL A 48 15.73 33.61 -36.99
C VAL A 48 14.78 32.45 -37.29
N SER A 49 14.64 32.11 -38.56
CA SER A 49 13.95 30.92 -39.05
C SER A 49 14.97 29.84 -39.44
N ALA A 50 15.02 28.76 -38.69
CA ALA A 50 15.94 27.64 -38.86
C ALA A 50 15.35 26.37 -38.24
N ALA A 51 15.80 25.18 -38.64
CA ALA A 51 15.46 23.96 -37.91
C ALA A 51 16.12 23.93 -36.53
N ALA A 52 17.32 24.52 -36.41
CA ALA A 52 18.04 24.61 -35.16
C ALA A 52 18.79 25.94 -35.01
N ILE A 53 18.92 26.41 -33.77
CA ILE A 53 19.75 27.56 -33.40
C ILE A 53 20.77 27.10 -32.37
N GLN A 54 22.06 27.17 -32.73
CA GLN A 54 23.17 26.95 -31.79
C GLN A 54 23.65 28.30 -31.24
N ILE A 55 23.70 28.40 -29.92
CA ILE A 55 24.09 29.57 -29.14
C ILE A 55 25.37 29.21 -28.39
N GLY A 56 26.44 29.93 -28.66
CA GLY A 56 27.76 29.64 -28.13
C GLY A 56 28.49 28.50 -28.87
N ASN A 57 29.63 28.12 -28.32
CA ASN A 57 30.57 27.10 -28.79
C ASN A 57 31.65 26.88 -27.70
N ALA A 58 32.59 25.96 -27.95
CA ALA A 58 33.75 25.69 -27.09
C ALA A 58 34.69 26.88 -26.77
N ALA A 59 34.47 28.07 -27.32
CA ALA A 59 35.19 29.31 -26.99
C ALA A 59 34.32 30.33 -26.24
N THR A 60 33.04 30.04 -26.00
CA THR A 60 32.07 30.94 -25.38
C THR A 60 32.21 30.90 -23.85
N GLY A 61 32.15 32.06 -23.18
CA GLY A 61 32.11 32.09 -21.72
C GLY A 61 30.77 31.61 -21.16
N THR A 62 30.46 31.95 -19.91
CA THR A 62 29.17 31.63 -19.29
C THR A 62 28.00 32.10 -20.16
N VAL A 63 26.98 31.26 -20.32
CA VAL A 63 25.72 31.63 -20.97
C VAL A 63 24.66 31.79 -19.90
N THR A 64 24.10 32.99 -19.76
CA THR A 64 23.02 33.27 -18.82
C THR A 64 21.69 33.42 -19.55
N ILE A 65 20.71 32.58 -19.23
CA ILE A 65 19.31 32.72 -19.63
C ILE A 65 18.67 33.76 -18.69
N SER A 66 18.78 35.01 -19.10
CA SER A 66 18.41 36.22 -18.35
C SER A 66 16.92 36.59 -18.45
N ALA A 67 16.20 36.08 -19.45
CA ALA A 67 14.77 36.28 -19.64
C ALA A 67 14.17 35.10 -20.44
N PRO A 68 12.84 34.97 -20.54
CA PRO A 68 12.21 33.92 -21.32
C PRO A 68 12.62 34.00 -22.80
N ILE A 69 12.95 32.85 -23.38
CA ILE A 69 13.12 32.63 -24.82
C ILE A 69 11.99 31.74 -25.28
N THR A 70 11.14 32.24 -26.17
CA THR A 70 9.99 31.53 -26.71
C THR A 70 10.13 31.40 -28.22
N ARG A 71 9.94 30.19 -28.74
CA ARG A 71 9.82 29.96 -30.18
C ARG A 71 8.35 29.87 -30.56
N ASN A 72 7.98 30.49 -31.67
CA ASN A 72 6.62 30.39 -32.23
C ASN A 72 6.42 29.17 -33.15
N THR A 73 7.52 28.53 -33.53
CA THR A 73 7.56 27.31 -34.34
C THR A 73 8.57 26.36 -33.75
N THR A 74 8.37 25.05 -33.96
CA THR A 74 9.32 24.00 -33.58
C THR A 74 10.74 24.36 -34.04
N THR A 75 11.63 24.61 -33.08
CA THR A 75 13.04 24.98 -33.35
C THR A 75 13.90 24.34 -32.29
N SER A 76 14.86 23.52 -32.68
CA SER A 76 15.81 22.97 -31.71
C SER A 76 16.78 24.05 -31.25
N ILE A 77 17.01 24.16 -29.95
CA ILE A 77 17.93 25.13 -29.35
C ILE A 77 19.11 24.36 -28.76
N LEU A 78 20.32 24.70 -29.20
CA LEU A 78 21.55 24.13 -28.69
C LEU A 78 22.34 25.23 -28.00
N VAL A 79 22.73 25.04 -26.74
CA VAL A 79 23.58 25.97 -26.00
C VAL A 79 24.86 25.26 -25.63
N GLU A 80 26.00 25.86 -25.98
CA GLU A 80 27.32 25.30 -25.72
C GLU A 80 28.27 26.36 -25.14
N THR A 81 28.97 26.00 -24.06
CA THR A 81 30.01 26.82 -23.43
C THR A 81 31.40 26.24 -23.62
N ALA A 82 32.42 27.05 -23.36
CA ALA A 82 33.78 26.58 -23.19
C ALA A 82 33.93 25.69 -21.93
N ALA A 83 35.07 25.02 -21.80
CA ALA A 83 35.42 24.34 -20.56
C ALA A 83 35.35 25.29 -19.37
N ASP A 84 34.86 24.76 -18.25
CA ASP A 84 34.74 25.44 -16.95
C ASP A 84 33.70 26.58 -16.91
N ALA A 85 32.99 26.85 -18.01
CA ALA A 85 31.96 27.88 -18.09
C ALA A 85 30.54 27.30 -17.91
N ASP A 86 29.72 28.01 -17.14
CA ASP A 86 28.37 27.58 -16.77
C ASP A 86 27.28 27.97 -17.78
N ILE A 87 26.17 27.25 -17.72
CA ILE A 87 24.87 27.69 -18.24
C ILE A 87 23.99 28.02 -17.04
N LEU A 88 23.56 29.27 -16.92
CA LEU A 88 22.84 29.77 -15.74
C LEU A 88 21.45 30.29 -16.12
N PHE A 89 20.40 29.78 -15.51
CA PHE A 89 19.08 30.41 -15.56
C PHE A 89 18.98 31.48 -14.47
N SER A 90 18.38 32.62 -14.83
CA SER A 90 17.94 33.63 -13.85
C SER A 90 16.53 33.32 -13.34
N ALA A 91 16.05 34.00 -12.31
CA ALA A 91 14.70 33.77 -11.74
C ALA A 91 13.55 33.86 -12.75
N THR A 92 13.75 34.55 -13.87
CA THR A 92 12.78 34.66 -14.97
C THR A 92 13.27 34.00 -16.26
N GLY A 93 14.46 33.39 -16.24
CA GLY A 93 15.04 32.71 -17.41
C GLY A 93 14.27 31.45 -17.73
N GLN A 94 13.86 31.30 -18.99
CA GLN A 94 13.17 30.10 -19.48
C GLN A 94 13.52 29.84 -20.94
N ILE A 95 13.48 28.58 -21.38
CA ILE A 95 13.54 28.19 -22.79
C ILE A 95 12.28 27.41 -23.15
N VAL A 96 11.52 27.90 -24.14
CA VAL A 96 10.35 27.24 -24.71
C VAL A 96 10.56 27.05 -26.21
N SER A 97 10.79 25.82 -26.65
CA SER A 97 11.20 25.49 -28.04
C SER A 97 10.04 25.16 -28.99
N ALA A 98 8.79 25.22 -28.51
CA ALA A 98 7.58 24.88 -29.26
C ALA A 98 7.64 23.52 -29.98
N GLY A 99 8.14 22.49 -29.28
CA GLY A 99 8.25 21.14 -29.81
C GLY A 99 9.66 20.72 -30.22
N GLY A 100 10.60 21.67 -30.32
CA GLY A 100 11.98 21.38 -30.72
C GLY A 100 12.82 20.83 -29.57
N ASP A 101 13.92 20.17 -29.89
CA ASP A 101 14.84 19.67 -28.85
C ASP A 101 15.58 20.84 -28.18
N VAL A 102 15.95 20.68 -26.91
CA VAL A 102 16.83 21.62 -26.20
C VAL A 102 18.05 20.85 -25.71
N THR A 103 19.23 21.20 -26.22
CA THR A 103 20.50 20.62 -25.77
C THR A 103 21.33 21.68 -25.06
N LEU A 104 21.68 21.43 -23.80
CA LEU A 104 22.59 22.28 -23.02
C LEU A 104 23.86 21.51 -22.75
N THR A 105 25.01 22.07 -23.15
CA THR A 105 26.31 21.40 -23.02
C THR A 105 27.33 22.32 -22.34
N THR A 106 27.89 21.84 -21.23
CA THR A 106 29.10 22.39 -20.59
C THR A 106 30.18 21.31 -20.48
N SER A 107 31.39 21.68 -20.08
CA SER A 107 32.50 20.72 -19.87
C SER A 107 33.48 21.23 -18.81
N GLY A 108 34.50 20.46 -18.47
CA GLY A 108 35.42 20.81 -17.38
C GLY A 108 34.65 20.92 -16.07
N THR A 109 34.81 22.02 -15.33
CA THR A 109 34.03 22.31 -14.11
C THR A 109 32.69 23.02 -14.35
N GLY A 110 32.28 23.19 -15.61
CA GLY A 110 31.05 23.90 -15.95
C GLY A 110 29.80 23.17 -15.45
N SER A 111 28.79 23.94 -15.04
CA SER A 111 27.52 23.46 -14.49
C SER A 111 26.31 23.98 -15.28
N ILE A 112 25.15 23.36 -15.10
CA ILE A 112 23.86 23.85 -15.60
C ILE A 112 22.97 24.15 -14.40
N GLN A 113 22.68 25.42 -14.11
CA GLN A 113 22.02 25.83 -12.86
C GLN A 113 20.66 26.50 -13.11
N SER A 114 19.68 26.15 -12.27
CA SER A 114 18.35 26.76 -12.27
C SER A 114 18.36 28.18 -11.72
N GLY A 115 17.39 28.97 -12.18
CA GLY A 115 17.14 30.31 -11.68
C GLY A 115 16.03 30.42 -10.63
N SER A 116 15.30 29.33 -10.35
CA SER A 116 14.04 29.27 -9.57
C SER A 116 12.74 29.51 -10.36
N ALA A 117 12.77 29.39 -11.69
CA ALA A 117 11.55 29.41 -12.50
C ALA A 117 10.72 28.13 -12.25
N ALA A 118 9.40 28.19 -12.45
CA ALA A 118 8.54 27.00 -12.32
C ALA A 118 8.91 25.89 -13.31
N ALA A 119 9.36 26.27 -14.51
CA ALA A 119 10.07 25.42 -15.46
C ALA A 119 11.16 26.28 -16.11
N ASP A 120 12.41 25.84 -16.03
CA ASP A 120 13.54 26.44 -16.74
C ASP A 120 13.49 26.08 -18.23
N ILE A 121 13.04 24.86 -18.58
CA ILE A 121 13.00 24.36 -19.95
C ILE A 121 11.67 23.67 -20.26
N THR A 122 11.06 23.96 -21.41
CA THR A 122 9.86 23.29 -21.92
C THR A 122 9.98 22.98 -23.41
N THR A 123 9.79 21.72 -23.80
CA THR A 123 10.02 21.27 -25.19
C THR A 123 8.88 20.51 -25.86
N GLN A 124 7.86 20.04 -25.13
CA GLN A 124 6.91 19.01 -25.60
C GLN A 124 6.48 19.15 -27.09
N PRO A 125 6.67 18.12 -27.95
CA PRO A 125 7.18 16.76 -27.66
C PRO A 125 8.71 16.58 -27.74
N GLY A 126 9.49 17.63 -27.95
CA GLY A 126 10.95 17.56 -28.12
C GLY A 126 11.68 17.04 -26.88
N VAL A 127 12.94 16.65 -27.06
CA VAL A 127 13.80 16.10 -26.01
C VAL A 127 14.70 17.20 -25.42
N ILE A 128 14.79 17.21 -24.10
CA ILE A 128 15.74 17.98 -23.31
C ILE A 128 16.96 17.10 -23.08
N THR A 129 18.12 17.53 -23.55
CA THR A 129 19.41 16.86 -23.37
C THR A 129 20.33 17.76 -22.55
N LEU A 130 20.74 17.28 -21.38
CA LEU A 130 21.64 18.02 -20.49
C LEU A 130 22.97 17.29 -20.39
N ASN A 131 24.05 17.95 -20.75
CA ASN A 131 25.41 17.41 -20.62
C ASN A 131 26.23 18.42 -19.82
N ALA A 132 26.46 18.15 -18.53
CA ALA A 132 27.23 19.04 -17.68
C ALA A 132 28.65 18.52 -17.45
N GLY A 133 29.58 19.43 -17.15
CA GLY A 133 30.88 19.10 -16.58
C GLY A 133 30.77 18.59 -15.13
N SER A 134 31.89 18.65 -14.41
CA SER A 134 31.97 18.26 -13.01
C SER A 134 31.30 19.24 -12.04
N GLY A 135 30.72 20.33 -12.55
CA GLY A 135 29.89 21.26 -11.78
C GLY A 135 28.46 20.77 -11.57
N GLY A 136 28.01 19.75 -12.30
CA GLY A 136 26.70 19.12 -12.12
C GLY A 136 25.52 19.87 -12.74
N ILE A 137 24.32 19.38 -12.44
CA ILE A 137 23.04 19.92 -12.92
C ILE A 137 22.19 20.30 -11.70
N GLY A 138 21.71 21.55 -11.65
CA GLY A 138 20.91 22.06 -10.55
C GLY A 138 21.65 22.07 -9.21
N SER A 139 20.89 22.26 -8.13
CA SER A 139 21.37 22.15 -6.75
C SER A 139 20.24 21.70 -5.83
N ALA A 140 20.55 21.26 -4.61
CA ALA A 140 19.53 20.90 -3.62
C ALA A 140 18.57 22.06 -3.28
N VAL A 141 19.03 23.32 -3.39
CA VAL A 141 18.20 24.51 -3.11
C VAL A 141 17.37 24.91 -4.32
N ASN A 142 17.95 24.80 -5.51
CA ASN A 142 17.32 25.15 -6.78
C ASN A 142 17.56 24.02 -7.78
N PRO A 143 16.74 22.96 -7.75
CA PRO A 143 16.80 21.90 -8.75
C PRO A 143 16.45 22.46 -10.13
N LEU A 144 17.02 21.90 -11.20
CA LEU A 144 16.69 22.32 -12.56
C LEU A 144 15.28 21.82 -12.91
N ALA A 145 14.37 22.76 -13.13
CA ALA A 145 12.97 22.47 -13.41
C ALA A 145 12.77 22.27 -14.93
N VAL A 146 12.34 21.08 -15.35
CA VAL A 146 12.16 20.76 -16.77
C VAL A 146 10.76 20.22 -17.05
N PHE A 147 10.25 20.43 -18.26
CA PHE A 147 8.98 19.86 -18.69
C PHE A 147 9.05 19.34 -20.13
N GLY A 148 9.01 18.02 -20.27
CA GLY A 148 9.12 17.33 -21.56
C GLY A 148 9.71 15.94 -21.41
N HIS A 149 10.37 15.48 -22.46
CA HIS A 149 11.20 14.29 -22.42
C HIS A 149 12.63 14.67 -22.03
N LEU A 150 13.26 13.93 -21.11
CA LEU A 150 14.55 14.29 -20.54
C LEU A 150 15.58 13.16 -20.68
N THR A 151 16.80 13.54 -21.03
CA THR A 151 18.02 12.78 -20.72
C THR A 151 19.07 13.73 -20.14
N ALA A 152 19.84 13.25 -19.17
CA ALA A 152 20.83 14.07 -18.48
C ALA A 152 22.08 13.26 -18.14
N SER A 153 23.24 13.86 -18.34
CA SER A 153 24.53 13.29 -17.97
C SER A 153 25.48 14.34 -17.37
N THR A 154 26.36 13.89 -16.48
CA THR A 154 27.43 14.71 -15.89
C THR A 154 28.79 14.04 -16.02
N LEU A 155 29.87 14.82 -15.92
CA LEU A 155 31.23 14.29 -15.84
C LEU A 155 31.70 14.16 -14.38
N SER A 156 32.62 13.22 -14.13
CA SER A 156 33.34 13.07 -12.85
C SER A 156 32.41 12.96 -11.64
N ASP A 157 31.34 12.17 -11.77
CA ASP A 157 30.42 11.83 -10.70
C ASP A 157 29.70 13.05 -10.07
N ALA A 158 29.55 14.14 -10.84
CA ALA A 158 28.91 15.35 -10.35
C ALA A 158 27.39 15.15 -10.16
N PRO A 159 26.77 15.86 -9.20
CA PRO A 159 25.38 15.59 -8.86
C PRO A 159 24.40 16.13 -9.89
N VAL A 160 23.24 15.49 -9.97
CA VAL A 160 22.09 15.89 -10.77
C VAL A 160 20.92 16.19 -9.82
N PHE A 161 20.38 17.39 -9.86
CA PHE A 161 19.19 17.82 -9.11
C PHE A 161 18.13 18.30 -10.09
N LEU A 162 17.00 17.60 -10.13
CA LEU A 162 15.92 17.83 -11.08
C LEU A 162 14.60 18.05 -10.37
N ALA A 163 13.78 18.93 -10.95
CA ALA A 163 12.38 19.08 -10.63
C ALA A 163 11.56 18.96 -11.92
N SER A 164 10.36 18.40 -11.82
CA SER A 164 9.40 18.38 -12.91
C SER A 164 8.60 19.67 -12.89
N GLY A 165 8.70 20.46 -13.97
CA GLY A 165 8.01 21.74 -14.14
C GLY A 165 6.50 21.61 -14.40
N SER A 166 5.96 20.40 -14.45
CA SER A 166 4.52 20.12 -14.52
C SER A 166 4.14 19.02 -13.54
N PRO A 167 3.48 19.34 -12.41
CA PRO A 167 3.13 18.33 -11.41
C PRO A 167 2.05 17.35 -11.89
N SER A 168 1.18 17.75 -12.85
CA SER A 168 0.06 16.92 -13.32
C SER A 168 0.43 15.98 -14.48
N THR A 169 1.27 16.42 -15.41
CA THR A 169 1.68 15.60 -16.57
C THR A 169 3.02 14.91 -16.32
N GLY A 170 3.91 15.54 -15.55
CA GLY A 170 5.24 15.03 -15.27
C GLY A 170 6.26 15.24 -16.39
N THR A 171 7.48 14.80 -16.10
CA THR A 171 8.62 14.73 -17.02
C THR A 171 8.92 13.27 -17.29
N THR A 172 9.02 12.90 -18.56
CA THR A 172 9.35 11.51 -18.94
C THR A 172 10.84 11.41 -19.16
N ILE A 173 11.50 10.49 -18.49
CA ILE A 173 12.90 10.17 -18.76
C ILE A 173 12.97 9.28 -20.00
N VAL A 174 13.88 9.56 -20.92
CA VAL A 174 13.98 8.85 -22.21
C VAL A 174 15.43 8.61 -22.62
N GLY A 175 15.61 7.82 -23.69
CA GLY A 175 16.89 7.70 -24.37
C GLY A 175 17.94 7.02 -23.49
N ALA A 176 19.06 7.70 -23.26
CA ALA A 176 20.13 7.19 -22.40
C ALA A 176 19.85 7.38 -20.90
N GLY A 177 18.73 8.00 -20.54
CA GLY A 177 18.32 8.13 -19.15
C GLY A 177 19.02 9.27 -18.41
N LEU A 178 19.15 9.07 -17.09
CA LEU A 178 19.88 9.92 -16.15
C LEU A 178 21.19 9.24 -15.75
N ASN A 179 22.30 9.96 -15.85
CA ASN A 179 23.62 9.47 -15.50
C ASN A 179 24.41 10.51 -14.68
N ALA A 180 24.71 10.19 -13.43
CA ALA A 180 25.61 10.96 -12.58
C ALA A 180 26.84 10.15 -12.16
N GLY A 181 27.18 9.06 -12.87
CA GLY A 181 28.31 8.18 -12.56
C GLY A 181 28.14 7.53 -11.19
N ALA A 182 29.14 7.65 -10.32
CA ALA A 182 29.04 7.27 -8.90
C ALA A 182 28.46 8.38 -7.99
N GLY A 183 27.94 9.44 -8.61
CA GLY A 183 27.37 10.60 -7.94
C GLY A 183 25.95 10.34 -7.44
N THR A 184 25.15 11.42 -7.42
CA THR A 184 23.78 11.38 -6.92
C THR A 184 22.82 11.96 -7.93
N ILE A 185 21.69 11.29 -8.12
CA ILE A 185 20.54 11.79 -8.87
C ILE A 185 19.44 12.10 -7.86
N THR A 186 19.11 13.38 -7.70
CA THR A 186 18.05 13.84 -6.79
C THR A 186 16.85 14.34 -7.59
N LEU A 187 15.68 13.76 -7.30
CA LEU A 187 14.39 14.09 -7.89
C LEU A 187 13.55 14.82 -6.85
N SER A 188 13.56 16.15 -6.91
CA SER A 188 13.16 17.03 -5.80
C SER A 188 11.71 17.52 -5.81
N ALA A 189 11.02 17.45 -6.96
CA ALA A 189 9.64 17.93 -7.04
C ALA A 189 8.92 17.43 -8.29
N GLY A 190 7.60 17.31 -8.18
CA GLY A 190 6.71 16.98 -9.30
C GLY A 190 6.86 15.53 -9.78
N ARG A 191 6.20 15.19 -10.88
CA ARG A 191 6.13 13.81 -11.37
C ARG A 191 7.25 13.49 -12.36
N PHE A 192 7.93 12.35 -12.16
CA PHE A 192 8.89 11.76 -13.09
C PHE A 192 8.40 10.38 -13.53
N LEU A 193 8.44 10.11 -14.84
CA LEU A 193 8.02 8.85 -15.42
C LEU A 193 9.21 8.12 -16.07
N LEU A 194 9.43 6.87 -15.65
CA LEU A 194 10.41 5.94 -16.22
C LEU A 194 9.62 4.89 -17.01
N ASN A 195 9.63 4.96 -18.35
CA ASN A 195 8.75 4.15 -19.22
C ASN A 195 9.51 3.20 -20.17
N ALA A 196 10.77 2.95 -19.89
CA ALA A 196 11.61 1.98 -20.58
C ALA A 196 12.65 1.46 -19.59
N ASP A 197 13.26 0.31 -19.89
CA ASP A 197 14.33 -0.22 -19.06
C ASP A 197 15.56 0.69 -19.05
N ASN A 198 16.30 0.67 -17.94
CA ASN A 198 17.64 1.24 -17.82
C ASN A 198 17.69 2.77 -18.06
N LEU A 199 16.62 3.48 -17.75
CA LEU A 199 16.60 4.96 -17.76
C LEU A 199 17.35 5.53 -16.55
N ILE A 200 17.56 4.72 -15.52
CA ILE A 200 18.59 4.89 -14.51
C ILE A 200 19.31 3.54 -14.43
N ASN A 201 20.31 3.37 -15.30
CA ASN A 201 21.28 2.27 -15.24
C ASN A 201 22.67 2.85 -15.03
N ASP A 202 22.93 3.21 -13.78
CA ASP A 202 24.07 4.03 -13.41
C ASP A 202 24.54 3.68 -12.01
N GLY A 203 25.81 3.97 -11.72
CA GLY A 203 26.39 3.77 -10.38
C GLY A 203 25.89 4.76 -9.32
N SER A 204 24.87 5.56 -9.65
CA SER A 204 24.39 6.66 -8.82
C SER A 204 23.52 6.19 -7.68
N VAL A 205 23.58 6.95 -6.59
CA VAL A 205 22.53 6.93 -5.57
C VAL A 205 21.35 7.75 -6.06
N VAL A 206 20.16 7.16 -6.07
CA VAL A 206 18.91 7.86 -6.38
C VAL A 206 18.29 8.39 -5.09
N ILE A 207 17.99 9.68 -5.06
CA ILE A 207 17.31 10.35 -3.94
C ILE A 207 15.99 10.90 -4.44
N VAL A 208 14.89 10.45 -3.85
CA VAL A 208 13.57 11.06 -4.02
C VAL A 208 13.33 11.99 -2.83
N ASP A 209 13.22 13.29 -3.09
CA ASP A 209 13.06 14.31 -2.05
C ASP A 209 12.00 15.33 -2.45
N GLY A 210 10.75 14.87 -2.50
CA GLY A 210 9.58 15.66 -2.87
C GLY A 210 9.08 15.38 -4.29
N GLY A 211 9.82 14.56 -5.04
CA GLY A 211 9.39 14.00 -6.32
C GLY A 211 8.37 12.88 -6.17
N ASN A 212 7.59 12.65 -7.23
CA ASN A 212 6.76 11.45 -7.41
C ASN A 212 7.32 10.68 -8.60
N VAL A 213 8.07 9.63 -8.32
CA VAL A 213 8.75 8.79 -9.31
C VAL A 213 7.87 7.58 -9.58
N ILE A 214 7.60 7.31 -10.85
CA ILE A 214 6.76 6.19 -11.28
C ILE A 214 7.51 5.42 -12.36
N THR A 215 7.78 4.14 -12.11
CA THR A 215 8.18 3.20 -13.17
C THR A 215 6.95 2.68 -13.90
N ALA A 216 7.03 2.44 -15.20
CA ALA A 216 5.94 1.73 -15.88
C ALA A 216 6.03 0.23 -15.60
N ALA A 217 4.88 -0.46 -15.71
CA ALA A 217 4.88 -1.92 -15.72
C ALA A 217 5.74 -2.44 -16.88
N GLY A 218 6.52 -3.49 -16.62
CA GLY A 218 7.44 -4.08 -17.60
C GLY A 218 8.71 -3.26 -17.84
N THR A 219 9.11 -2.39 -16.90
CA THR A 219 10.35 -1.61 -16.99
C THR A 219 11.25 -1.81 -15.78
N SER A 220 12.51 -2.14 -16.01
CA SER A 220 13.49 -2.44 -14.97
C SER A 220 14.57 -1.35 -14.87
N GLU A 221 14.88 -0.94 -13.64
CA GLU A 221 15.89 0.08 -13.35
C GLU A 221 17.02 -0.45 -12.49
N THR A 222 18.26 -0.10 -12.85
CA THR A 222 19.47 -0.58 -12.20
C THR A 222 20.22 0.56 -11.52
N VAL A 223 20.04 0.68 -10.21
CA VAL A 223 20.63 1.78 -9.43
C VAL A 223 21.52 1.24 -8.31
N ALA A 224 22.44 2.06 -7.81
CA ALA A 224 23.39 1.59 -6.78
C ALA A 224 22.78 1.55 -5.37
N ASP A 225 21.97 2.56 -5.03
CA ASP A 225 21.28 2.72 -3.74
C ASP A 225 20.10 3.68 -3.96
N THR A 226 19.04 3.57 -3.17
CA THR A 226 17.85 4.42 -3.27
C THR A 226 17.41 4.93 -1.90
N ARG A 227 17.15 6.24 -1.83
CA ARG A 227 16.62 6.90 -0.63
C ARG A 227 15.38 7.69 -0.97
N VAL A 228 14.26 7.33 -0.36
CA VAL A 228 13.02 8.10 -0.42
C VAL A 228 12.97 8.97 0.84
N LEU A 229 13.50 10.19 0.74
CA LEU A 229 13.52 11.14 1.85
C LEU A 229 12.14 11.77 2.06
N SER A 230 11.50 12.14 0.95
CA SER A 230 10.14 12.65 0.90
C SER A 230 9.53 12.43 -0.49
N GLY A 231 8.21 12.53 -0.63
CA GLY A 231 7.53 12.21 -1.89
C GLY A 231 7.31 10.70 -2.06
N SER A 232 7.22 10.21 -3.29
CA SER A 232 6.89 8.81 -3.55
C SER A 232 7.75 8.16 -4.63
N LEU A 233 8.06 6.88 -4.43
CA LEU A 233 8.63 5.97 -5.42
C LEU A 233 7.64 4.82 -5.65
N TRP A 234 7.07 4.76 -6.85
CA TRP A 234 6.16 3.72 -7.29
C TRP A 234 6.87 2.76 -8.24
N ILE A 235 6.97 1.50 -7.87
CA ILE A 235 7.63 0.43 -8.63
C ILE A 235 6.58 -0.58 -9.11
N TYR A 236 6.57 -0.83 -10.41
CA TYR A 236 5.60 -1.71 -11.09
C TYR A 236 6.26 -2.84 -11.89
N ASP A 237 7.58 -2.96 -11.82
CA ASP A 237 8.38 -4.09 -12.27
C ASP A 237 9.67 -4.10 -11.45
N THR A 238 10.89 -4.18 -11.99
CA THR A 238 12.08 -4.45 -11.16
C THR A 238 12.92 -3.21 -10.85
N TRP A 239 13.23 -3.02 -9.57
CA TRP A 239 14.18 -2.02 -9.05
C TRP A 239 15.33 -2.72 -8.34
N THR A 240 16.58 -2.59 -8.80
CA THR A 240 17.64 -3.53 -8.38
C THR A 240 18.46 -3.14 -7.15
N SER A 241 18.12 -2.06 -6.44
CA SER A 241 18.92 -1.60 -5.29
C SER A 241 18.25 -1.86 -3.96
N ASP A 242 19.02 -1.70 -2.89
CA ASP A 242 18.45 -1.43 -1.58
C ASP A 242 17.62 -0.12 -1.61
N VAL A 243 16.55 -0.07 -0.83
CA VAL A 243 15.67 1.10 -0.70
C VAL A 243 15.51 1.46 0.78
N VAL A 244 15.84 2.71 1.10
CA VAL A 244 15.60 3.31 2.42
C VAL A 244 14.47 4.33 2.34
N VAL A 245 13.40 4.14 3.09
CA VAL A 245 12.22 5.02 3.13
C VAL A 245 12.19 5.82 4.43
N ASN A 246 12.47 7.11 4.37
CA ASN A 246 12.41 7.97 5.56
C ASN A 246 10.96 8.35 5.88
N ASP A 247 10.76 8.90 7.08
CA ASP A 247 9.46 9.27 7.67
C ASP A 247 8.47 10.00 6.75
N SER A 248 8.94 10.83 5.82
CA SER A 248 8.07 11.57 4.87
C SER A 248 8.01 10.97 3.46
N GLY A 249 8.67 9.83 3.26
CA GLY A 249 8.73 9.09 2.01
C GLY A 249 7.69 7.98 1.94
N LEU A 250 7.28 7.67 0.71
CA LEU A 250 6.44 6.53 0.38
C LEU A 250 7.13 5.65 -0.65
N LEU A 251 7.18 4.35 -0.39
CA LEU A 251 7.49 3.32 -1.36
C LEU A 251 6.23 2.51 -1.62
N GLY A 252 5.86 2.31 -2.89
CA GLY A 252 4.74 1.43 -3.18
C GLY A 252 4.66 0.93 -4.62
N GLY A 253 3.53 0.31 -4.95
CA GLY A 253 3.23 -0.32 -6.23
C GLY A 253 3.09 -1.84 -6.10
N SER A 254 3.32 -2.55 -7.20
CA SER A 254 3.16 -4.02 -7.33
C SER A 254 4.37 -4.70 -7.97
N GLY A 255 5.52 -4.01 -7.96
CA GLY A 255 6.77 -4.49 -8.55
C GLY A 255 7.67 -5.25 -7.58
N ILE A 256 8.95 -5.34 -7.95
CA ILE A 256 10.00 -6.09 -7.26
C ILE A 256 11.12 -5.12 -6.86
N VAL A 257 11.44 -5.05 -5.58
CA VAL A 257 12.73 -4.54 -5.09
C VAL A 257 13.70 -5.72 -5.00
N ASN A 258 14.68 -5.76 -5.89
CA ASN A 258 15.73 -6.77 -5.89
C ASN A 258 16.90 -6.36 -4.97
N GLY A 259 16.57 -6.05 -3.72
CA GLY A 259 17.45 -5.56 -2.66
C GLY A 259 16.71 -5.56 -1.32
N ASN A 260 17.33 -4.98 -0.29
CA ASN A 260 16.71 -4.82 1.02
C ASN A 260 15.80 -3.59 1.05
N VAL A 261 14.73 -3.63 1.84
CA VAL A 261 13.89 -2.47 2.14
C VAL A 261 13.98 -2.15 3.62
N SER A 262 14.20 -0.88 3.96
CA SER A 262 14.21 -0.44 5.35
C SER A 262 13.68 0.96 5.53
N GLY A 263 13.31 1.34 6.76
CA GLY A 263 12.98 2.73 7.06
C GLY A 263 11.86 2.95 8.07
N THR A 264 11.35 4.18 8.03
CA THR A 264 10.32 4.71 8.94
C THR A 264 9.17 5.41 8.21
N GLY A 265 9.19 5.47 6.88
CA GLY A 265 8.13 6.09 6.07
C GLY A 265 6.92 5.19 5.87
N ILE A 266 6.32 5.27 4.68
CA ILE A 266 5.18 4.44 4.28
C ILE A 266 5.67 3.39 3.28
N LEU A 267 5.30 2.13 3.53
CA LEU A 267 5.36 1.04 2.57
C LEU A 267 3.92 0.67 2.17
N TYR A 268 3.62 0.72 0.88
CA TYR A 268 2.27 0.53 0.34
C TYR A 268 2.28 -0.57 -0.75
N ALA A 269 1.68 -1.72 -0.48
CA ALA A 269 1.50 -2.76 -1.48
C ALA A 269 0.18 -2.53 -2.24
N ASP A 270 0.26 -2.31 -3.56
CA ASP A 270 -0.91 -2.06 -4.39
C ASP A 270 -1.59 -3.38 -4.79
N GLY A 271 -2.64 -3.76 -4.05
CA GLY A 271 -3.36 -5.01 -4.28
C GLY A 271 -3.95 -5.18 -5.68
N PHE A 272 -4.25 -4.10 -6.41
CA PHE A 272 -4.92 -4.20 -7.71
C PHE A 272 -4.06 -4.80 -8.82
N GLU A 273 -2.75 -4.60 -8.77
CA GLU A 273 -1.83 -4.98 -9.85
C GLU A 273 -0.97 -6.21 -9.51
N GLY A 274 -1.11 -6.76 -8.29
CA GLY A 274 -0.39 -7.93 -7.80
C GLY A 274 0.49 -7.62 -6.58
N PRO A 275 1.23 -8.63 -6.07
CA PRO A 275 2.01 -8.47 -4.86
C PRO A 275 3.22 -7.54 -5.06
N PHE A 276 3.58 -6.77 -4.04
CA PHE A 276 4.86 -6.06 -3.99
C PHE A 276 5.93 -7.00 -3.42
N THR A 277 7.00 -7.27 -4.17
CA THR A 277 8.02 -8.25 -3.79
C THR A 277 9.33 -7.60 -3.35
N ILE A 278 9.90 -8.07 -2.25
CA ILE A 278 11.22 -7.71 -1.75
C ILE A 278 12.09 -8.97 -1.79
N ASN A 279 13.10 -9.01 -2.67
CA ASN A 279 14.00 -10.18 -2.75
C ASN A 279 15.10 -10.18 -1.68
N GLY A 280 15.27 -9.07 -0.95
CA GLY A 280 16.17 -8.97 0.20
C GLY A 280 15.43 -9.03 1.53
N ASN A 281 16.06 -8.48 2.57
CA ASN A 281 15.44 -8.36 3.90
C ASN A 281 14.54 -7.13 3.97
N LEU A 282 13.48 -7.23 4.78
CA LEU A 282 12.65 -6.12 5.22
C LEU A 282 13.01 -5.76 6.67
N SER A 283 13.38 -4.50 6.93
CA SER A 283 13.58 -3.98 8.28
C SER A 283 12.88 -2.63 8.42
N PHE A 284 11.62 -2.65 8.81
CA PHE A 284 10.72 -1.51 8.72
C PHE A 284 10.08 -1.17 10.07
N SER A 285 10.01 0.12 10.37
CA SER A 285 9.44 0.66 11.62
C SER A 285 8.48 1.82 11.39
N GLY A 286 8.16 2.09 10.13
CA GLY A 286 7.19 3.08 9.70
C GLY A 286 5.78 2.52 9.64
N THR A 287 5.00 2.94 8.65
CA THR A 287 3.65 2.42 8.39
C THR A 287 3.67 1.45 7.23
N VAL A 288 3.09 0.28 7.42
CA VAL A 288 2.72 -0.64 6.33
C VAL A 288 1.24 -0.42 6.07
N GLU A 289 0.92 0.07 4.88
CA GLU A 289 -0.43 0.37 4.44
C GLU A 289 -0.91 -0.74 3.51
N GLU A 290 -2.06 -1.33 3.87
CA GLU A 290 -2.71 -2.39 3.10
C GLU A 290 -4.15 -1.95 2.76
N GLU A 291 -4.43 -1.77 1.47
CA GLU A 291 -5.76 -1.42 1.00
C GLU A 291 -6.55 -2.70 0.69
N ALA A 292 -7.71 -2.84 1.32
CA ALA A 292 -8.68 -3.88 1.04
C ALA A 292 -9.72 -3.38 0.02
N PHE A 293 -9.93 -4.12 -1.06
CA PHE A 293 -10.95 -3.82 -2.05
C PHE A 293 -11.74 -5.05 -2.49
N VAL A 294 -13.04 -4.88 -2.73
CA VAL A 294 -13.90 -5.91 -3.33
C VAL A 294 -14.00 -5.67 -4.83
N THR A 295 -13.42 -6.56 -5.63
CA THR A 295 -13.57 -6.52 -7.08
C THR A 295 -14.61 -7.53 -7.55
N LEU A 296 -15.65 -7.04 -8.23
CA LEU A 296 -16.60 -7.85 -9.00
C LEU A 296 -15.93 -8.33 -10.29
N TRP A 297 -15.64 -9.62 -10.42
CA TRP A 297 -15.12 -10.15 -11.68
C TRP A 297 -16.25 -10.51 -12.66
N THR A 298 -15.90 -10.68 -13.94
CA THR A 298 -16.86 -10.93 -15.03
C THR A 298 -17.60 -12.26 -14.93
N ASP A 299 -17.18 -13.14 -14.02
CA ASP A 299 -17.83 -14.41 -13.70
C ASP A 299 -18.90 -14.28 -12.61
N GLY A 300 -19.08 -13.08 -12.03
CA GLY A 300 -20.06 -12.82 -10.98
C GLY A 300 -19.62 -13.23 -9.58
N VAL A 301 -18.33 -13.52 -9.38
CA VAL A 301 -17.74 -13.78 -8.07
C VAL A 301 -17.03 -12.51 -7.57
N ASN A 302 -17.23 -12.17 -6.29
CA ASN A 302 -16.46 -11.12 -5.63
C ASN A 302 -15.13 -11.71 -5.17
N TYR A 303 -14.03 -11.06 -5.55
CA TYR A 303 -12.72 -11.35 -4.98
C TYR A 303 -12.33 -10.21 -4.06
N PHE A 304 -11.97 -10.57 -2.83
CA PHE A 304 -11.32 -9.66 -1.90
C PHE A 304 -9.85 -9.61 -2.28
N VAL A 305 -9.39 -8.41 -2.57
CA VAL A 305 -8.01 -8.15 -2.92
C VAL A 305 -7.44 -7.27 -1.83
N PHE A 306 -6.39 -7.76 -1.19
CA PHE A 306 -5.52 -6.97 -0.33
C PHE A 306 -4.23 -6.72 -1.10
N GLY A 307 -3.52 -5.65 -0.75
CA GLY A 307 -2.08 -5.64 -0.98
C GLY A 307 -1.45 -6.87 -0.34
N GLU A 308 -0.50 -7.47 -1.05
CA GLU A 308 0.32 -8.55 -0.51
C GLU A 308 1.78 -8.13 -0.63
N LEU A 309 2.48 -8.12 0.51
CA LEU A 309 3.91 -7.93 0.59
C LEU A 309 4.62 -9.30 0.60
N ILE A 310 5.40 -9.59 -0.42
CA ILE A 310 6.23 -10.82 -0.44
C ILE A 310 7.65 -10.46 -0.02
N VAL A 311 8.19 -11.13 1.00
CA VAL A 311 9.57 -10.94 1.48
C VAL A 311 10.31 -12.27 1.35
N ASN A 312 11.27 -12.34 0.42
CA ASN A 312 12.09 -13.55 0.18
C ASN A 312 13.36 -13.60 1.05
N GLY A 313 13.47 -12.70 2.02
CA GLY A 313 14.50 -12.70 3.06
C GLY A 313 13.87 -12.50 4.43
N SER A 314 14.65 -12.06 5.42
CA SER A 314 14.13 -11.87 6.78
C SER A 314 13.19 -10.67 6.86
N ALA A 315 12.00 -10.85 7.44
CA ALA A 315 11.02 -9.79 7.68
C ALA A 315 11.03 -9.33 9.15
N ASP A 316 11.50 -8.11 9.42
CA ASP A 316 11.38 -7.42 10.71
C ASP A 316 10.44 -6.22 10.59
N ILE A 317 9.23 -6.40 11.11
CA ILE A 317 8.15 -5.40 11.20
C ILE A 317 7.81 -5.06 12.66
N SER A 318 8.68 -5.42 13.62
CA SER A 318 8.40 -5.38 15.07
C SER A 318 7.96 -4.02 15.62
N ASN A 319 8.32 -2.93 14.94
CA ASN A 319 7.97 -1.56 15.33
C ASN A 319 7.09 -0.85 14.29
N ALA A 320 6.74 -1.54 13.21
CA ALA A 320 5.90 -0.99 12.16
C ALA A 320 4.43 -0.91 12.62
N GLU A 321 3.73 0.11 12.16
CA GLU A 321 2.28 0.25 12.30
C GLU A 321 1.60 -0.37 11.09
N LEU A 322 0.62 -1.23 11.33
CA LEU A 322 -0.26 -1.73 10.27
C LEU A 322 -1.48 -0.80 10.16
N LEU A 323 -1.65 -0.19 8.99
CA LEU A 323 -2.84 0.57 8.63
C LEU A 323 -3.59 -0.19 7.54
N ALA A 324 -4.58 -0.98 7.95
CA ALA A 324 -5.48 -1.69 7.04
C ALA A 324 -6.78 -0.90 6.90
N TYR A 325 -7.21 -0.62 5.68
CA TYR A 325 -8.46 0.11 5.40
C TYR A 325 -9.04 -0.31 4.05
N GLY A 326 -10.31 -0.02 3.80
CA GLY A 326 -10.95 -0.40 2.54
C GLY A 326 -12.45 -0.21 2.56
N LEU A 327 -13.10 -0.60 1.47
CA LEU A 327 -14.55 -0.78 1.39
C LEU A 327 -14.81 -2.28 1.23
N ILE A 328 -15.56 -2.86 2.15
CA ILE A 328 -15.90 -4.27 2.22
C ILE A 328 -17.42 -4.39 2.11
N ASP A 329 -17.91 -4.82 0.95
CA ASP A 329 -19.33 -5.01 0.66
C ASP A 329 -19.56 -6.43 0.09
N PRO A 330 -19.45 -7.49 0.92
CA PRO A 330 -19.74 -8.85 0.49
C PRO A 330 -21.20 -8.94 0.04
N SER A 331 -21.44 -9.70 -1.03
CA SER A 331 -22.81 -10.09 -1.35
C SER A 331 -23.38 -10.98 -0.23
N PRO A 332 -24.71 -10.95 0.04
CA PRO A 332 -25.29 -11.74 1.11
C PRO A 332 -24.89 -13.22 1.06
N GLY A 333 -24.39 -13.75 2.18
CA GLY A 333 -23.91 -15.14 2.31
C GLY A 333 -22.50 -15.40 1.78
N GLN A 334 -21.69 -14.36 1.53
CA GLN A 334 -20.26 -14.50 1.26
C GLN A 334 -19.45 -14.13 2.49
N THR A 335 -18.52 -15.01 2.86
CA THR A 335 -17.44 -14.73 3.82
C THR A 335 -16.17 -14.36 3.06
N ILE A 336 -15.37 -13.49 3.65
CA ILE A 336 -14.09 -13.00 3.13
C ILE A 336 -13.01 -14.08 3.32
N GLY A 337 -13.11 -14.82 4.42
CA GLY A 337 -12.17 -15.89 4.76
C GLY A 337 -10.83 -15.35 5.26
N THR A 338 -9.74 -16.00 4.87
CA THR A 338 -8.37 -15.63 5.26
C THR A 338 -7.61 -15.05 4.08
N VAL A 339 -6.93 -13.93 4.32
CA VAL A 339 -6.04 -13.26 3.36
C VAL A 339 -4.64 -13.16 3.93
N THR A 340 -3.63 -13.27 3.06
CA THR A 340 -2.22 -13.02 3.41
C THR A 340 -1.89 -11.58 3.04
N ILE A 341 -1.44 -10.80 4.02
CA ILE A 341 -0.98 -9.41 3.79
C ILE A 341 0.54 -9.33 3.71
N LEU A 342 1.24 -10.29 4.33
CA LEU A 342 2.68 -10.43 4.21
C LEU A 342 3.03 -11.92 4.09
N SER A 343 3.61 -12.32 2.96
CA SER A 343 4.20 -13.64 2.78
C SER A 343 5.70 -13.58 3.04
N ASN A 344 6.18 -14.35 4.01
CA ASN A 344 7.59 -14.45 4.37
C ASN A 344 8.19 -15.75 3.78
N ASP A 345 9.51 -15.90 3.81
CA ASP A 345 10.21 -16.98 3.10
C ASP A 345 10.12 -18.38 3.74
N GLY A 346 9.30 -18.54 4.78
CA GLY A 346 9.16 -19.78 5.55
C GLY A 346 10.33 -20.13 6.48
N THR A 347 11.41 -19.35 6.54
CA THR A 347 12.63 -19.72 7.30
C THR A 347 12.80 -19.00 8.62
N ASP A 348 12.50 -17.70 8.66
CA ASP A 348 12.66 -16.84 9.85
C ASP A 348 11.29 -16.45 10.44
N PRO A 349 11.13 -16.38 11.78
CA PRO A 349 9.86 -15.95 12.36
C PRO A 349 9.57 -14.48 12.04
N THR A 350 8.32 -14.17 11.70
CA THR A 350 7.87 -12.79 11.50
C THR A 350 7.44 -12.20 12.85
N PRO A 351 8.06 -11.10 13.33
CA PRO A 351 7.64 -10.46 14.57
C PRO A 351 6.30 -9.74 14.39
N ALA A 352 5.65 -9.46 15.51
CA ALA A 352 4.35 -8.79 15.52
C ALA A 352 4.45 -7.30 15.12
N PHE A 353 3.44 -6.79 14.41
CA PHE A 353 3.26 -5.35 14.22
C PHE A 353 3.09 -4.64 15.57
N ARG A 354 3.44 -3.35 15.61
CA ARG A 354 3.22 -2.51 16.78
C ARG A 354 1.72 -2.46 17.11
N ASN A 355 1.41 -2.75 18.37
CA ASN A 355 0.05 -2.76 18.95
C ASN A 355 -0.85 -3.92 18.50
N TYR A 356 -0.37 -4.87 17.70
CA TYR A 356 -1.15 -6.03 17.28
C TYR A 356 -0.39 -7.32 17.58
N GLY A 357 -0.65 -7.94 18.73
CA GLY A 357 -0.17 -9.28 19.06
C GLY A 357 -0.87 -10.38 18.25
N GLU A 358 -0.37 -11.62 18.38
CA GLU A 358 -1.02 -12.79 17.80
C GLU A 358 -2.47 -12.92 18.28
N GLY A 359 -3.42 -12.97 17.35
CA GLY A 359 -4.83 -13.11 17.63
C GLY A 359 -5.59 -11.83 17.97
N ASP A 360 -4.92 -10.67 17.97
CA ASP A 360 -5.60 -9.37 18.09
C ASP A 360 -6.55 -9.15 16.90
N THR A 361 -7.53 -8.28 17.08
CA THR A 361 -8.51 -7.94 16.03
C THR A 361 -8.27 -6.57 15.41
N ILE A 362 -8.62 -6.46 14.13
CA ILE A 362 -8.57 -5.25 13.32
C ILE A 362 -9.95 -5.04 12.70
N ASP A 363 -10.52 -3.85 12.84
CA ASP A 363 -11.79 -3.47 12.19
C ASP A 363 -11.49 -2.82 10.84
N ILE A 364 -12.02 -3.40 9.76
CA ILE A 364 -11.95 -2.85 8.41
C ILE A 364 -13.39 -2.74 7.90
N ASP A 365 -13.88 -1.50 7.77
CA ASP A 365 -15.23 -1.20 7.28
C ASP A 365 -16.36 -1.92 8.04
N GLY A 366 -16.20 -2.15 9.35
CA GLY A 366 -17.16 -2.84 10.20
C GLY A 366 -17.00 -4.36 10.26
N HIS A 367 -16.05 -4.92 9.50
CA HIS A 367 -15.69 -6.34 9.56
C HIS A 367 -14.48 -6.52 10.49
N LEU A 368 -14.60 -7.42 11.46
CA LEU A 368 -13.49 -7.76 12.36
C LEU A 368 -12.61 -8.83 11.72
N PHE A 369 -11.30 -8.62 11.72
CA PHE A 369 -10.30 -9.58 11.27
C PHE A 369 -9.37 -9.93 12.42
N ARG A 370 -9.11 -11.22 12.61
CA ARG A 370 -8.09 -11.73 13.53
C ARG A 370 -6.74 -11.82 12.81
N ILE A 371 -5.70 -11.23 13.37
CA ILE A 371 -4.34 -11.32 12.84
C ILE A 371 -3.63 -12.60 13.32
N SER A 372 -2.85 -13.23 12.44
CA SER A 372 -1.90 -14.28 12.81
C SER A 372 -0.55 -14.07 12.13
N TYR A 373 0.53 -14.30 12.88
CA TYR A 373 1.94 -14.27 12.43
C TYR A 373 2.50 -15.67 12.18
N SER A 374 1.64 -16.68 12.27
CA SER A 374 1.94 -18.10 11.99
C SER A 374 1.11 -18.64 10.82
N GLY A 375 0.60 -17.73 9.98
CA GLY A 375 -0.24 -18.07 8.83
C GLY A 375 0.53 -18.73 7.70
N GLY A 376 -0.21 -19.16 6.68
CA GLY A 376 0.30 -19.74 5.44
C GLY A 376 1.30 -20.88 5.64
N ASP A 377 2.59 -20.65 5.36
CA ASP A 377 3.65 -21.67 5.52
C ASP A 377 4.26 -21.76 6.94
N GLY A 378 3.78 -20.92 7.87
CA GLY A 378 4.11 -20.94 9.29
C GLY A 378 4.77 -19.66 9.81
N ASN A 379 5.10 -18.70 8.94
CA ASN A 379 5.60 -17.37 9.33
C ASN A 379 4.95 -16.23 8.52
N ASP A 380 3.88 -16.48 7.77
CA ASP A 380 3.15 -15.43 7.06
C ASP A 380 2.28 -14.61 8.03
N VAL A 381 2.01 -13.35 7.66
CA VAL A 381 1.00 -12.53 8.33
C VAL A 381 -0.31 -12.61 7.58
N THR A 382 -1.31 -13.18 8.25
CA THR A 382 -2.65 -13.37 7.69
C THR A 382 -3.71 -12.63 8.51
N LEU A 383 -4.74 -12.14 7.82
CA LEU A 383 -5.96 -11.63 8.41
C LEU A 383 -7.10 -12.59 8.09
N SER A 384 -7.79 -13.07 9.11
CA SER A 384 -8.96 -13.94 8.95
C SER A 384 -10.20 -13.23 9.47
N GLU A 385 -11.25 -13.13 8.65
CA GLU A 385 -12.53 -12.57 9.09
C GLU A 385 -13.05 -13.34 10.31
N VAL A 386 -13.42 -12.61 11.35
CA VAL A 386 -13.99 -13.16 12.57
C VAL A 386 -15.48 -13.36 12.35
N GLU A 387 -15.93 -14.58 12.56
CA GLU A 387 -17.35 -14.94 12.44
C GLU A 387 -17.97 -15.13 13.83
N THR A 388 -17.22 -15.67 14.80
CA THR A 388 -17.71 -15.80 16.18
C THR A 388 -16.97 -14.84 17.13
N PHE A 389 -17.72 -14.04 17.88
CA PHE A 389 -17.18 -13.15 18.90
C PHE A 389 -17.60 -13.57 20.32
N VAL A 390 -16.64 -13.57 21.24
CA VAL A 390 -16.86 -13.91 22.65
C VAL A 390 -16.59 -12.70 23.53
N THR A 391 -17.58 -12.30 24.33
CA THR A 391 -17.48 -11.16 25.26
C THR A 391 -18.07 -11.48 26.62
N VAL A 392 -17.87 -10.60 27.61
CA VAL A 392 -18.59 -10.60 28.88
C VAL A 392 -19.44 -9.34 28.95
N ASP A 393 -20.76 -9.51 29.00
CA ASP A 393 -21.68 -8.37 28.98
C ASP A 393 -21.65 -7.56 30.28
N ALA A 394 -22.39 -6.43 30.29
CA ALA A 394 -22.48 -5.57 31.47
C ALA A 394 -23.12 -6.23 32.71
N GLY A 395 -23.85 -7.34 32.52
CA GLY A 395 -24.39 -8.20 33.59
C GLY A 395 -23.39 -9.24 34.11
N GLY A 396 -22.21 -9.33 33.48
CA GLY A 396 -21.18 -10.31 33.80
C GLY A 396 -21.40 -11.67 33.14
N ASN A 397 -22.36 -11.80 32.21
CA ASN A 397 -22.62 -13.05 31.52
C ASN A 397 -21.64 -13.25 30.38
N LEU A 398 -21.26 -14.50 30.12
CA LEU A 398 -20.50 -14.86 28.94
C LEU A 398 -21.44 -14.83 27.74
N VAL A 399 -21.05 -14.14 26.66
CA VAL A 399 -21.85 -14.05 25.44
C VAL A 399 -20.99 -14.49 24.27
N VAL A 400 -21.47 -15.49 23.53
CA VAL A 400 -20.92 -15.97 22.27
C VAL A 400 -21.89 -15.51 21.18
N THR A 401 -21.39 -14.81 20.17
CA THR A 401 -22.23 -14.19 19.14
C THR A 401 -21.67 -14.48 17.76
N ASP A 402 -22.52 -14.92 16.84
CA ASP A 402 -22.25 -14.82 15.41
C ASP A 402 -22.30 -13.34 15.02
N ILE A 403 -21.19 -12.86 14.46
CA ILE A 403 -21.04 -11.51 13.96
C ILE A 403 -20.89 -11.46 12.44
N ALA A 404 -20.85 -12.62 11.78
CA ALA A 404 -20.87 -12.71 10.32
C ALA A 404 -22.29 -12.48 9.77
N SER A 405 -22.39 -12.41 8.45
CA SER A 405 -23.68 -12.42 7.77
C SER A 405 -24.17 -13.86 7.62
N ALA A 406 -25.43 -14.16 7.99
CA ALA A 406 -26.17 -15.40 7.72
C ALA A 406 -25.31 -16.65 7.44
N SER A 407 -24.64 -17.18 8.45
CA SER A 407 -23.76 -18.36 8.42
C SER A 407 -24.40 -19.53 9.16
N ALA A 408 -24.09 -20.77 8.75
CA ALA A 408 -24.52 -21.96 9.48
C ALA A 408 -23.42 -22.38 10.46
N ASP A 409 -23.57 -22.02 11.72
CA ASP A 409 -22.55 -22.21 12.75
C ASP A 409 -22.52 -23.61 13.33
N THR A 410 -21.34 -24.08 13.71
CA THR A 410 -21.17 -25.32 14.48
C THR A 410 -20.30 -25.05 15.69
N LEU A 411 -20.95 -24.81 16.82
CA LEU A 411 -20.34 -24.45 18.09
C LEU A 411 -20.31 -25.65 19.04
N THR A 412 -19.23 -25.79 19.80
CA THR A 412 -19.16 -26.68 20.96
C THR A 412 -18.81 -25.86 22.20
N LEU A 413 -19.67 -25.93 23.21
CA LEU A 413 -19.45 -25.35 24.52
C LEU A 413 -19.13 -26.47 25.51
N ARG A 414 -18.00 -26.37 26.20
CA ARG A 414 -17.56 -27.32 27.23
C ARG A 414 -17.09 -26.57 28.48
N PHE A 415 -17.36 -27.11 29.66
CA PHE A 415 -16.71 -26.65 30.89
C PHE A 415 -15.59 -27.60 31.31
N ASP A 416 -14.36 -27.11 31.34
CA ASP A 416 -13.22 -27.82 31.91
C ASP A 416 -13.20 -27.54 33.42
N SER A 417 -13.79 -28.44 34.21
CA SER A 417 -13.85 -28.29 35.67
C SER A 417 -12.49 -28.43 36.35
N THR A 418 -11.47 -28.98 35.67
CA THR A 418 -10.12 -29.10 36.22
C THR A 418 -9.37 -27.78 36.09
N ALA A 419 -9.49 -27.12 34.94
CA ALA A 419 -8.91 -25.79 34.69
C ALA A 419 -9.80 -24.64 35.22
N ALA A 420 -11.08 -24.91 35.48
CA ALA A 420 -12.12 -23.92 35.73
C ALA A 420 -12.28 -22.92 34.56
N GLU A 421 -12.40 -23.44 33.34
CA GLU A 421 -12.50 -22.68 32.10
C GLU A 421 -13.74 -23.10 31.29
N TYR A 422 -14.40 -22.13 30.66
CA TYR A 422 -15.33 -22.39 29.56
C TYR A 422 -14.54 -22.46 28.27
N VAL A 423 -14.70 -23.54 27.52
CA VAL A 423 -14.06 -23.78 26.24
C VAL A 423 -15.13 -23.67 25.16
N ILE A 424 -14.96 -22.73 24.25
CA ILE A 424 -15.82 -22.48 23.10
C ILE A 424 -15.02 -22.89 21.87
N SER A 425 -15.50 -23.91 21.15
CA SER A 425 -14.95 -24.29 19.85
C SER A 425 -15.94 -23.95 18.76
N THR A 426 -15.47 -23.37 17.67
CA THR A 426 -16.29 -22.83 16.57
C THR A 426 -16.19 -23.68 15.30
N GLY A 427 -15.64 -24.89 15.41
CA GLY A 427 -15.46 -25.80 14.29
C GLY A 427 -14.45 -25.26 13.28
N SER A 428 -14.95 -24.55 12.26
CA SER A 428 -14.16 -23.95 11.17
C SER A 428 -14.24 -22.43 11.10
N HIS A 429 -15.08 -21.78 11.91
CA HIS A 429 -15.29 -20.33 11.88
C HIS A 429 -14.30 -19.64 12.82
N VAL A 430 -13.65 -18.56 12.36
CA VAL A 430 -12.63 -17.90 13.17
C VAL A 430 -13.27 -17.16 14.34
N ALA A 431 -12.68 -17.32 15.52
CA ALA A 431 -13.19 -16.79 16.76
C ALA A 431 -12.28 -15.70 17.35
N ALA A 432 -12.88 -14.63 17.88
CA ALA A 432 -12.16 -13.59 18.62
C ALA A 432 -12.84 -13.23 19.95
N SER A 433 -12.14 -12.49 20.80
CA SER A 433 -12.67 -12.04 22.09
C SER A 433 -12.06 -10.71 22.53
N ASP A 434 -12.86 -9.88 23.20
CA ASP A 434 -12.38 -8.69 23.94
C ASP A 434 -12.16 -8.98 25.44
N VAL A 435 -12.40 -10.20 25.89
CA VAL A 435 -12.32 -10.56 27.31
C VAL A 435 -10.86 -10.62 27.73
N SER A 436 -10.44 -9.69 28.58
CA SER A 436 -9.05 -9.65 29.05
C SER A 436 -8.65 -10.95 29.76
N GLY A 437 -7.58 -11.58 29.30
CA GLY A 437 -7.02 -12.80 29.91
C GLY A 437 -7.58 -14.11 29.37
N VAL A 438 -8.35 -14.10 28.27
CA VAL A 438 -8.68 -15.33 27.54
C VAL A 438 -7.45 -15.99 26.94
N ILE A 439 -7.54 -17.31 26.75
CA ILE A 439 -6.52 -18.09 26.05
C ILE A 439 -7.09 -18.52 24.71
N HIS A 440 -6.44 -18.12 23.61
CA HIS A 440 -6.69 -18.67 22.28
C HIS A 440 -5.77 -19.88 22.10
N SER A 441 -6.34 -21.08 21.98
CA SER A 441 -5.53 -22.28 21.74
C SER A 441 -5.16 -22.41 20.27
N ASP A 442 -6.04 -21.92 19.40
CA ASP A 442 -5.87 -21.71 17.96
C ASP A 442 -6.91 -20.65 17.49
N ALA A 443 -7.15 -20.55 16.18
CA ALA A 443 -8.14 -19.63 15.61
C ALA A 443 -9.61 -20.03 15.85
N PHE A 444 -9.86 -21.26 16.32
CA PHE A 444 -11.19 -21.88 16.42
C PHE A 444 -11.55 -22.32 17.85
N GLU A 445 -10.68 -22.09 18.84
CA GLU A 445 -10.95 -22.39 20.26
C GLU A 445 -10.59 -21.22 21.18
N ILE A 446 -11.59 -20.73 21.92
CA ILE A 446 -11.46 -19.71 22.97
C ILE A 446 -11.67 -20.35 24.34
N ARG A 447 -10.78 -20.04 25.29
CA ARG A 447 -10.90 -20.45 26.70
C ARG A 447 -11.07 -19.23 27.58
N VAL A 448 -12.18 -19.21 28.32
CA VAL A 448 -12.52 -18.14 29.25
C VAL A 448 -12.47 -18.68 30.68
N ALA A 449 -11.62 -18.09 31.52
CA ALA A 449 -11.56 -18.47 32.92
C ALA A 449 -12.90 -18.17 33.62
N ALA A 450 -13.49 -19.16 34.29
CA ALA A 450 -14.79 -19.04 34.93
C ALA A 450 -14.92 -17.86 35.92
N PRO A 451 -13.86 -17.47 36.68
CA PRO A 451 -13.93 -16.28 37.52
C PRO A 451 -14.17 -14.95 36.79
N LEU A 452 -13.96 -14.89 35.47
CA LEU A 452 -14.26 -13.70 34.66
C LEU A 452 -15.77 -13.56 34.37
N VAL A 453 -16.52 -14.66 34.47
CA VAL A 453 -17.97 -14.71 34.24
C VAL A 453 -18.70 -14.62 35.57
N THR A 454 -19.05 -13.40 35.94
CA THR A 454 -19.66 -13.07 37.25
C THR A 454 -21.19 -13.10 37.25
N GLY A 455 -21.79 -13.05 36.07
CA GLY A 455 -23.22 -13.25 35.84
C GLY A 455 -23.61 -14.72 36.01
N ASP A 456 -24.90 -15.02 35.85
CA ASP A 456 -25.48 -16.34 36.05
C ASP A 456 -25.68 -17.12 34.73
N GLN A 457 -25.37 -16.51 33.59
CA GLN A 457 -25.62 -17.08 32.26
C GLN A 457 -24.37 -17.20 31.36
N ILE A 458 -24.45 -18.20 30.48
CA ILE A 458 -23.70 -18.29 29.22
C ILE A 458 -24.72 -18.19 28.10
N ARG A 459 -24.60 -17.18 27.26
CA ARG A 459 -25.51 -16.91 26.14
C ARG A 459 -24.81 -17.24 24.84
N VAL A 460 -25.45 -17.99 23.97
CA VAL A 460 -24.97 -18.37 22.64
C VAL A 460 -26.00 -17.85 21.64
N LEU A 461 -25.59 -16.90 20.80
CA LEU A 461 -26.45 -16.16 19.88
C LEU A 461 -25.90 -16.37 18.47
N THR A 462 -26.47 -17.28 17.68
CA THR A 462 -25.92 -17.65 16.36
C THR A 462 -26.60 -16.95 15.19
N GLY A 463 -27.70 -16.24 15.41
CA GLY A 463 -28.20 -15.28 14.42
C GLY A 463 -29.02 -15.91 13.30
N ASP A 464 -28.65 -15.68 12.04
CA ASP A 464 -29.37 -16.23 10.88
C ASP A 464 -28.56 -17.41 10.35
N GLY A 465 -29.17 -18.58 10.11
CA GLY A 465 -28.39 -19.78 9.78
C GLY A 465 -29.16 -21.06 10.06
N ASP A 466 -28.57 -22.20 9.72
CA ASP A 466 -28.97 -23.49 10.30
C ASP A 466 -27.88 -23.89 11.30
N ASP A 467 -28.02 -23.43 12.54
CA ASP A 467 -26.93 -23.45 13.51
C ASP A 467 -26.92 -24.70 14.37
N SER A 468 -25.77 -25.06 14.91
CA SER A 468 -25.63 -26.20 15.81
C SER A 468 -24.82 -25.84 17.05
N LEU A 469 -25.42 -26.00 18.22
CA LEU A 469 -24.72 -25.95 19.50
C LEU A 469 -24.58 -27.34 20.09
N THR A 470 -23.34 -27.77 20.34
CA THR A 470 -23.04 -28.95 21.18
C THR A 470 -22.68 -28.50 22.59
N VAL A 471 -23.42 -28.96 23.60
CA VAL A 471 -23.08 -28.79 25.02
C VAL A 471 -22.44 -30.08 25.53
N ASP A 472 -21.13 -30.02 25.78
CA ASP A 472 -20.31 -31.15 26.19
C ASP A 472 -20.02 -31.17 27.70
N PHE A 473 -20.53 -32.20 28.38
CA PHE A 473 -20.34 -32.44 29.81
C PHE A 473 -19.14 -33.37 30.12
N SER A 474 -18.31 -33.72 29.14
CA SER A 474 -17.19 -34.66 29.28
C SER A 474 -16.15 -34.28 30.31
N SER A 475 -16.03 -32.99 30.59
CA SER A 475 -14.99 -32.43 31.46
C SER A 475 -15.54 -31.74 32.71
N GLY A 476 -16.86 -31.84 32.95
CA GLY A 476 -17.52 -31.26 34.12
C GLY A 476 -18.93 -30.77 33.84
N SER A 477 -19.66 -30.47 34.91
CA SER A 477 -20.94 -29.77 34.84
C SER A 477 -20.71 -28.26 34.80
N PHE A 478 -21.50 -27.56 33.99
CA PHE A 478 -21.55 -26.12 33.99
C PHE A 478 -22.07 -25.60 35.34
N ASP A 479 -21.63 -24.40 35.71
CA ASP A 479 -22.01 -23.69 36.93
C ASP A 479 -22.85 -22.43 36.64
N ARG A 480 -23.32 -22.29 35.39
CA ARG A 480 -24.11 -21.18 34.84
C ARG A 480 -25.23 -21.74 33.97
N THR A 481 -26.36 -21.04 33.90
CA THR A 481 -27.43 -21.40 32.95
C THR A 481 -26.97 -21.13 31.53
N ILE A 482 -27.24 -22.07 30.62
CA ILE A 482 -26.94 -21.87 29.19
C ILE A 482 -28.22 -21.37 28.50
N VAL A 483 -28.09 -20.35 27.67
CA VAL A 483 -29.17 -19.82 26.83
C VAL A 483 -28.70 -19.88 25.39
N TYR A 484 -29.39 -20.63 24.55
CA TYR A 484 -29.08 -20.76 23.12
C TYR A 484 -30.19 -20.12 22.27
N GLU A 485 -29.84 -19.04 21.60
CA GLU A 485 -30.71 -18.31 20.68
C GLU A 485 -30.22 -18.59 19.26
N GLY A 486 -30.78 -19.65 18.63
CA GLY A 486 -30.42 -20.08 17.27
C GLY A 486 -30.80 -19.05 16.21
N GLY A 487 -31.90 -18.33 16.43
CA GLY A 487 -32.35 -17.24 15.58
C GLY A 487 -33.15 -17.72 14.37
N ALA A 488 -32.84 -17.23 13.16
CA ALA A 488 -33.66 -17.44 11.97
C ALA A 488 -33.10 -18.56 11.07
N GLN A 489 -33.97 -19.51 10.71
CA GLN A 489 -33.58 -20.73 10.00
C GLN A 489 -33.72 -20.65 8.47
N SER A 490 -32.93 -21.46 7.77
CA SER A 490 -33.02 -21.64 6.32
C SER A 490 -34.27 -22.41 5.92
N SER A 491 -35.00 -21.94 4.92
CA SER A 491 -36.20 -22.64 4.45
C SER A 491 -35.85 -23.99 3.78
N GLY A 492 -36.21 -25.10 4.44
CA GLY A 492 -36.05 -26.46 3.89
C GLY A 492 -34.81 -27.22 4.35
N GLY A 493 -34.03 -26.66 5.28
CA GLY A 493 -32.95 -27.35 6.00
C GLY A 493 -33.44 -28.14 7.22
N THR A 494 -32.50 -28.63 8.03
CA THR A 494 -32.85 -29.27 9.31
C THR A 494 -33.22 -28.25 10.37
N GLY A 495 -32.85 -26.97 10.21
CA GLY A 495 -33.02 -25.92 11.21
C GLY A 495 -31.93 -25.94 12.28
N ASP A 496 -32.08 -25.06 13.27
CA ASP A 496 -31.14 -24.92 14.38
C ASP A 496 -31.22 -26.12 15.32
N SER A 497 -30.07 -26.62 15.72
CA SER A 497 -29.93 -27.86 16.48
C SER A 497 -29.17 -27.69 17.78
N LEU A 498 -29.56 -28.47 18.78
CA LEU A 498 -28.87 -28.55 20.07
C LEU A 498 -28.51 -30.00 20.35
N VAL A 499 -27.23 -30.26 20.57
CA VAL A 499 -26.70 -31.58 20.91
C VAL A 499 -26.18 -31.55 22.35
N ILE A 500 -26.61 -32.50 23.18
CA ILE A 500 -26.04 -32.71 24.52
C ILE A 500 -25.19 -33.96 24.50
N THR A 501 -23.98 -33.91 25.05
CA THR A 501 -23.04 -35.04 25.06
C THR A 501 -22.17 -35.10 26.32
N GLY A 502 -21.31 -36.12 26.41
CA GLY A 502 -20.14 -36.10 27.28
C GLY A 502 -20.25 -36.80 28.64
N ASN A 503 -21.39 -37.27 29.10
CA ASN A 503 -21.43 -37.78 30.49
C ASN A 503 -20.63 -39.10 30.68
N ALA A 504 -19.73 -39.11 31.67
CA ALA A 504 -18.92 -40.27 32.05
C ALA A 504 -19.78 -41.41 32.63
N ALA A 505 -20.97 -41.11 33.15
CA ALA A 505 -22.05 -42.04 33.45
C ALA A 505 -23.29 -41.64 32.64
N PRO A 506 -24.36 -42.42 32.51
CA PRO A 506 -25.60 -41.88 31.97
C PRO A 506 -26.15 -40.78 32.90
N PHE A 507 -26.72 -39.72 32.34
CA PHE A 507 -27.45 -38.72 33.14
C PHE A 507 -28.59 -39.40 33.88
N ALA A 508 -28.87 -39.00 35.12
CA ALA A 508 -29.92 -39.65 35.90
C ALA A 508 -31.30 -39.31 35.32
N LEU A 509 -31.53 -38.04 34.99
CA LEU A 509 -32.75 -37.55 34.38
C LEU A 509 -32.43 -36.41 33.40
N GLN A 510 -32.98 -36.53 32.19
CA GLN A 510 -33.10 -35.40 31.28
C GLN A 510 -34.57 -35.05 31.08
N THR A 511 -34.92 -33.80 31.35
CA THR A 511 -36.29 -33.29 31.13
C THR A 511 -36.26 -32.22 30.04
N ILE A 512 -36.80 -32.52 28.87
CA ILE A 512 -37.06 -31.51 27.84
C ILE A 512 -38.47 -30.96 28.06
N THR A 513 -38.62 -29.65 28.06
CA THR A 513 -39.90 -28.96 28.09
C THR A 513 -40.01 -28.00 26.92
N HIS A 514 -40.93 -28.25 26.00
CA HIS A 514 -41.25 -27.34 24.90
C HIS A 514 -42.38 -26.39 25.32
N THR A 515 -42.26 -25.11 24.97
CA THR A 515 -43.30 -24.10 25.24
C THR A 515 -44.43 -24.13 24.20
N GLY A 516 -44.21 -24.80 23.06
CA GLY A 516 -45.15 -24.81 21.92
C GLY A 516 -45.21 -23.50 21.14
N SER A 517 -44.36 -22.54 21.48
CA SER A 517 -44.18 -21.29 20.75
C SER A 517 -42.83 -21.28 20.05
N ASP A 518 -42.78 -20.57 18.94
CA ASP A 518 -41.57 -20.20 18.22
C ASP A 518 -41.43 -18.68 18.35
N SER A 519 -40.51 -18.24 19.19
CA SER A 519 -40.27 -16.81 19.44
C SER A 519 -39.44 -16.14 18.35
N THR A 520 -38.74 -16.90 17.50
CA THR A 520 -37.89 -16.37 16.41
C THR A 520 -38.65 -16.23 15.10
N GLY A 521 -39.73 -16.98 14.93
CA GLY A 521 -40.78 -16.70 13.95
C GLY A 521 -40.43 -17.21 12.54
N ALA A 522 -40.54 -18.52 12.34
CA ALA A 522 -40.61 -19.12 11.00
C ALA A 522 -41.35 -20.48 10.97
N GLY A 523 -41.97 -20.93 12.06
CA GLY A 523 -42.83 -22.12 12.04
C GLY A 523 -42.10 -23.45 11.80
N THR A 524 -40.79 -23.48 12.05
CA THR A 524 -39.89 -24.65 11.91
C THR A 524 -39.04 -24.90 13.16
N GLY A 525 -39.37 -24.28 14.29
CA GLY A 525 -38.64 -24.49 15.56
C GLY A 525 -39.54 -24.42 16.78
N PHE A 526 -39.01 -24.80 17.94
CA PHE A 526 -39.67 -24.66 19.23
C PHE A 526 -38.76 -23.99 20.25
N ASP A 527 -39.32 -23.14 21.10
CA ASP A 527 -38.65 -22.70 22.32
C ASP A 527 -38.84 -23.72 23.44
N GLY A 528 -37.90 -23.73 24.38
CA GLY A 528 -37.98 -24.67 25.49
C GLY A 528 -36.83 -24.59 26.48
N THR A 529 -36.81 -25.59 27.34
CA THR A 529 -35.72 -25.83 28.29
C THR A 529 -35.36 -27.31 28.33
N ILE A 530 -34.09 -27.60 28.57
CA ILE A 530 -33.60 -28.92 28.91
C ILE A 530 -32.98 -28.84 30.29
N ASP A 531 -33.50 -29.63 31.23
CA ASP A 531 -32.88 -29.85 32.53
C ASP A 531 -32.06 -31.16 32.46
N VAL A 532 -30.75 -31.03 32.64
CA VAL A 532 -29.77 -32.11 32.64
C VAL A 532 -29.21 -32.26 34.06
N ASP A 533 -29.80 -33.15 34.86
CA ASP A 533 -29.41 -33.39 36.26
C ASP A 533 -29.32 -32.10 37.13
N GLY A 534 -30.21 -31.13 36.89
CA GLY A 534 -30.29 -29.83 37.60
C GLY A 534 -29.65 -28.67 36.83
N GLN A 535 -28.94 -28.94 35.73
CA GLN A 535 -28.39 -27.92 34.84
C GLN A 535 -29.42 -27.55 33.78
N VAL A 536 -29.86 -26.29 33.78
CA VAL A 536 -30.84 -25.79 32.80
C VAL A 536 -30.14 -25.23 31.57
N ILE A 537 -30.64 -25.63 30.40
CA ILE A 537 -30.33 -25.08 29.09
C ILE A 537 -31.63 -24.54 28.49
N ALA A 538 -31.75 -23.22 28.37
CA ALA A 538 -32.87 -22.59 27.67
C ALA A 538 -32.54 -22.46 26.17
N PHE A 539 -33.54 -22.60 25.32
CA PHE A 539 -33.36 -22.47 23.88
C PHE A 539 -34.57 -21.83 23.20
N THR A 540 -34.33 -21.17 22.07
CA THR A 540 -35.38 -20.62 21.19
C THR A 540 -35.20 -21.10 19.77
N GLY A 541 -36.31 -21.37 19.08
CA GLY A 541 -36.31 -21.68 17.65
C GLY A 541 -35.53 -22.95 17.26
N LEU A 542 -35.58 -24.04 18.02
CA LEU A 542 -34.83 -25.28 17.67
C LEU A 542 -35.68 -26.36 16.99
N GLU A 543 -35.08 -27.03 16.01
CA GLU A 543 -35.45 -28.34 15.47
C GLU A 543 -34.19 -28.88 14.75
N PRO A 544 -33.56 -30.04 15.10
CA PRO A 544 -33.83 -30.99 16.19
C PRO A 544 -32.97 -30.80 17.47
N VAL A 545 -33.45 -31.37 18.58
CA VAL A 545 -32.67 -31.57 19.82
C VAL A 545 -32.17 -33.02 19.88
N THR A 546 -30.86 -33.21 20.03
CA THR A 546 -30.22 -34.52 20.23
C THR A 546 -29.73 -34.66 21.66
N LEU A 547 -30.26 -35.66 22.37
CA LEU A 547 -29.93 -35.95 23.76
C LEU A 547 -28.82 -36.99 23.90
N ALA A 548 -27.96 -36.83 24.92
CA ALA A 548 -26.99 -37.84 25.30
C ALA A 548 -27.66 -39.08 25.94
N SER A 549 -26.86 -40.07 26.31
CA SER A 549 -27.33 -41.22 27.09
C SER A 549 -27.81 -40.79 28.48
N ALA A 550 -29.11 -40.84 28.72
CA ALA A 550 -29.74 -40.69 30.04
C ALA A 550 -30.41 -42.01 30.46
N VAL A 551 -30.51 -42.24 31.77
CA VAL A 551 -31.28 -43.36 32.33
C VAL A 551 -32.76 -43.15 32.03
N ASP A 552 -33.27 -41.96 32.35
CA ASP A 552 -34.64 -41.53 32.10
C ASP A 552 -34.66 -40.24 31.27
N VAL A 553 -35.52 -40.22 30.25
CA VAL A 553 -35.82 -39.03 29.45
C VAL A 553 -37.31 -38.71 29.60
N VAL A 554 -37.61 -37.50 30.05
CA VAL A 554 -38.96 -36.94 30.13
C VAL A 554 -39.10 -35.87 29.06
N VAL A 555 -40.11 -36.00 28.21
CA VAL A 555 -40.45 -34.99 27.19
C VAL A 555 -41.80 -34.40 27.54
N ASN A 556 -41.81 -33.14 27.98
CA ASN A 556 -43.01 -32.37 28.24
C ASN A 556 -43.36 -31.58 26.97
N LEU A 557 -44.47 -31.97 26.34
CA LEU A 557 -45.02 -31.28 25.17
C LEU A 557 -46.10 -30.29 25.61
N PRO A 558 -46.28 -29.16 24.89
CA PRO A 558 -47.37 -28.22 25.13
C PRO A 558 -48.74 -28.89 24.93
N ASP A 559 -49.76 -28.37 25.62
CA ASP A 559 -51.15 -28.70 25.31
C ASP A 559 -51.46 -28.16 23.90
N GLY A 560 -51.73 -29.08 22.95
CA GLY A 560 -51.82 -28.77 21.52
C GLY A 560 -53.00 -27.93 21.06
#